data_AF-A0A2U8QV02-F1
#
_entry.id   AF-A0A2U8QV02-F1
#
_cell.length_a   1.000
_cell.length_b   1.000
_cell.length_c   1.000
_cell.angle_alpha   90.00
_cell.angle_beta   90.00
_cell.angle_gamma   90.00
#
_symmetry.space_group_name_H-M   'P 1'
#
loop_
_entity.id
_entity.type
_entity.pdbx_description
1 polymer ?
#
loop_
_entity_poly.entity_id
_entity_poly.type
_entity_poly.pdbx_seq_one_letter_code
_entity_poly.pdbx_strand_id
1 'polypeptide(L)' 'MSFFEDIIVTGFQDAIFNSFRWIGIAFKWILYLGKKPFNQIKMENWNNRIGFLITVLIIAISLYLLNS' A
#
# COMPACT_ATOMS: atom_id res chain seq x y z
N MET A 1 -13.16 -9.29 -24.73
CA MET A 1 -12.81 -8.22 -23.78
C MET A 1 -12.55 -6.96 -24.56
N SER A 2 -13.17 -5.86 -24.17
CA SER A 2 -13.06 -4.57 -24.85
C SER A 2 -11.67 -3.97 -24.64
N PHE A 3 -11.06 -3.39 -25.67
CA PHE A 3 -9.78 -2.65 -25.56
C PHE A 3 -9.80 -1.61 -24.42
N PHE A 4 -10.96 -1.02 -24.14
CA PHE A 4 -11.14 -0.10 -23.02
C PHE A 4 -11.15 -0.78 -21.65
N GLU A 5 -11.67 -2.01 -21.54
CA GLU A 5 -11.63 -2.78 -20.29
C GLU A 5 -10.18 -3.10 -19.91
N ASP A 6 -9.35 -3.53 -20.86
CA ASP A 6 -7.95 -3.89 -20.59
C ASP A 6 -7.13 -2.67 -20.13
N ILE A 7 -7.36 -1.49 -20.71
CA ILE A 7 -6.70 -0.24 -20.28
C ILE A 7 -7.12 0.13 -18.85
N ILE A 8 -8.42 0.05 -18.55
CA ILE A 8 -8.94 0.39 -17.21
C ILE A 8 -8.40 -0.59 -16.17
N VAL A 9 -8.42 -1.90 -16.46
CA VAL A 9 -7.93 -2.93 -15.54
C VAL A 9 -6.43 -2.76 -15.28
N THR A 10 -5.64 -2.55 -16.32
CA THR A 10 -4.18 -2.38 -16.17
C THR A 10 -3.85 -1.09 -15.42
N GLY A 11 -4.49 0.02 -15.78
CA GLY A 11 -4.31 1.30 -15.09
C GLY A 11 -4.75 1.26 -13.63
N PHE A 12 -5.82 0.52 -13.31
CA PHE A 12 -6.30 0.34 -11.95
C PHE A 12 -5.35 -0.54 -11.12
N GLN A 13 -4.82 -1.62 -11.69
CA GLN A 13 -3.82 -2.46 -11.03
C GLN A 13 -2.56 -1.66 -10.68
N ASP A 14 -2.05 -0.87 -11.61
CA ASP A 14 -0.87 -0.02 -11.38
C ASP A 14 -1.14 1.06 -10.33
N ALA A 15 -2.32 1.69 -10.36
CA ALA A 15 -2.73 2.68 -9.38
C ALA A 15 -2.82 2.07 -7.96
N ILE A 16 -3.43 0.88 -7.83
CA ILE A 16 -3.51 0.17 -6.55
C ILE A 16 -2.12 -0.19 -6.05
N PHE A 17 -1.28 -0.74 -6.92
CA PHE A 17 0.06 -1.19 -6.53
C PHE A 17 0.93 -0.04 -6.06
N ASN A 18 0.89 1.10 -6.75
CA ASN A 18 1.54 2.32 -6.30
C ASN A 18 0.96 2.85 -4.99
N SER A 19 -0.36 2.77 -4.79
CA SER A 19 -0.99 3.21 -3.55
C SER A 19 -0.48 2.40 -2.34
N PHE A 20 -0.41 1.06 -2.46
CA PHE A 20 0.20 0.22 -1.43
C PHE A 20 1.66 0.56 -1.19
N ARG A 21 2.44 0.84 -2.24
CA ARG A 21 3.83 1.27 -2.10
C ARG A 21 3.96 2.48 -1.18
N TRP A 22 3.15 3.50 -1.41
CA TRP A 22 3.18 4.74 -0.62
C TRP A 22 2.76 4.51 0.83
N ILE A 23 1.71 3.72 1.07
CA ILE A 23 1.28 3.34 2.42
C ILE A 23 2.40 2.61 3.17
N GLY A 24 3.06 1.67 2.50
CA GLY A 24 4.16 0.91 3.09
C GLY A 24 5.37 1.78 3.44
N ILE A 25 5.72 2.76 2.58
CA ILE A 25 6.78 3.75 2.87
C ILE A 25 6.40 4.59 4.10
N ALA A 26 5.18 5.13 4.13
CA ALA A 26 4.72 6.01 5.21
C ALA A 26 4.75 5.27 6.55
N PHE A 27 4.24 4.04 6.60
CA PHE A 27 4.25 3.25 7.82
C PHE A 27 5.65 2.84 8.26
N LYS A 28 6.53 2.42 7.32
CA LYS A 28 7.93 2.18 7.65
C LYS A 28 8.60 3.41 8.23
N TRP A 29 8.33 4.59 7.67
CA TRP A 29 8.87 5.84 8.16
C TRP A 29 8.42 6.14 9.60
N ILE A 30 7.15 5.90 9.91
CA ILE A 30 6.61 5.97 11.27
C ILE A 30 7.29 4.96 12.20
N LEU A 31 7.46 3.70 11.77
CA LEU A 31 8.14 2.66 12.56
C LEU A 31 9.62 2.99 12.84
N TYR A 32 10.31 3.61 11.89
CA TYR A 32 11.67 4.08 12.09
C TYR A 32 11.74 5.33 12.97
N LEU A 33 10.61 5.87 13.47
CA LEU A 33 10.53 7.07 14.30
C LEU A 33 11.28 8.26 13.68
N GLY A 34 11.26 8.36 12.35
CA GLY A 34 11.99 9.40 11.62
C GLY A 34 13.52 9.26 11.61
N LYS A 35 14.09 8.20 12.21
CA LYS A 35 15.55 7.95 12.23
C LYS A 35 16.13 7.67 10.85
N LYS A 36 15.29 7.23 9.91
CA LYS A 36 15.68 6.93 8.53
C LYS A 36 15.03 7.93 7.57
N PRO A 37 15.80 8.59 6.69
CA PRO A 37 15.25 9.58 5.76
C PRO A 37 14.31 8.91 4.76
N PHE A 38 13.22 9.60 4.41
CA PHE A 38 12.16 9.10 3.53
C PHE A 38 12.70 8.58 2.18
N ASN A 39 13.73 9.25 1.62
CA ASN A 39 14.38 8.81 0.39
C ASN A 39 15.02 7.43 0.47
N GLN A 40 15.65 7.08 1.60
CA GLN A 40 16.25 5.75 1.76
C GLN A 40 15.17 4.69 1.89
N ILE A 41 14.06 4.99 2.57
CA ILE A 41 12.93 4.06 2.71
C ILE A 41 12.27 3.85 1.34
N LYS A 42 12.08 4.90 0.55
CA LYS A 42 11.49 4.84 -0.80
C LYS A 42 12.25 3.91 -1.75
N MET A 43 13.57 3.80 -1.59
CA MET A 43 14.44 2.91 -2.38
C MET A 43 14.36 1.44 -1.96
N GLU A 44 13.72 1.12 -0.84
CA GLU A 44 13.56 -0.27 -0.42
C GLU A 44 12.48 -1.00 -1.23
N ASN A 45 12.81 -2.16 -1.79
CA ASN A 45 11.88 -2.96 -2.60
C ASN A 45 10.70 -3.55 -1.80
N TRP A 46 10.79 -3.60 -0.47
CA TRP A 46 9.81 -4.29 0.37
C TRP A 46 8.58 -3.47 0.75
N ASN A 47 8.49 -2.23 0.26
CA ASN A 47 7.42 -1.32 0.65
C ASN A 47 6.04 -1.80 0.20
N ASN A 48 5.93 -2.47 -0.95
CA ASN A 48 4.63 -2.95 -1.45
C ASN A 48 4.07 -4.07 -0.59
N ARG A 49 4.92 -4.99 -0.11
CA ARG A 49 4.51 -6.09 0.78
C ARG A 49 4.03 -5.56 2.12
N ILE A 50 4.73 -4.56 2.66
CA ILE A 50 4.38 -3.92 3.93
C ILE A 50 3.09 -3.11 3.78
N GLY A 51 2.97 -2.32 2.72
CA GLY A 51 1.75 -1.58 2.41
C GLY A 51 0.54 -2.49 2.28
N PHE A 52 0.69 -3.61 1.55
CA PHE A 52 -0.35 -4.62 1.44
C PHE A 52 -0.73 -5.22 2.80
N LEU A 53 0.24 -5.62 3.62
CA LEU A 53 -0.01 -6.15 4.97
C LEU A 53 -0.79 -5.16 5.84
N ILE A 54 -0.39 -3.89 5.84
CA ILE A 54 -1.07 -2.84 6.60
C ILE A 54 -2.50 -2.64 6.12
N THR A 55 -2.72 -2.62 4.81
CA THR A 55 -4.08 -2.47 4.28
C THR A 55 -4.97 -3.65 4.68
N VAL A 56 -4.47 -4.89 4.61
CA VAL A 56 -5.21 -6.07 5.09
C VAL A 56 -5.54 -5.93 6.59
N LEU A 57 -4.61 -5.44 7.39
CA LEU A 57 -4.78 -5.24 8.83
C LEU A 57 -5.85 -4.17 9.13
N ILE A 58 -5.86 -3.07 8.39
CA ILE A 58 -6.88 -2.02 8.50
C ILE A 58 -8.26 -2.55 8.11
N ILE A 59 -8.37 -3.33 7.02
CA ILE A 59 -9.63 -3.94 6.60
C ILE A 59 -10.13 -4.91 7.67
N ALA A 60 -9.27 -5.77 8.20
CA ALA A 60 -9.61 -6.72 9.25
C ALA A 60 -10.13 -6.02 10.52
N ILE A 61 -9.45 -4.95 10.97
CA ILE A 61 -9.89 -4.13 12.11
C ILE A 61 -11.24 -3.47 11.81
N SER A 62 -11.41 -2.91 10.62
CA SER A 62 -12.66 -2.24 10.24
C SER A 62 -13.84 -3.20 10.25
N LEU A 63 -13.66 -4.43 9.74
CA LEU A 63 -14.68 -5.47 9.76
C LEU A 63 -15.00 -5.93 11.19
N TYR A 64 -13.98 -6.06 12.05
CA TYR A 64 -14.18 -6.40 13.45
C TYR A 64 -15.01 -5.32 14.17
N LEU A 65 -14.68 -4.05 13.99
CA LEU A 65 -15.38 -2.92 14.60
C LEU A 65 -16.82 -2.74 14.07
N LEU A 66 -17.07 -3.04 12.80
CA LEU A 66 -18.41 -2.97 12.22
C LEU A 66 -19.31 -4.13 12.68
N ASN A 67 -18.72 -5.25 13.07
CA ASN A 67 -19.41 -6.45 13.53
C ASN A 67 -19.45 -6.59 15.06
N SER A 68 -18.88 -5.64 15.81
CA SER A 68 -18.91 -5.56 17.28
C SER A 68 -19.96 -4.56 17.77
#